data_AF-A0AAW8FE68-F1
#
_entry.id   AF-A0AAW8FE68-F1
#
_cell.length_a   1.000
_cell.length_b   1.000
_cell.length_c   1.000
_cell.angle_alpha   90.00
_cell.angle_beta   90.00
_cell.angle_gamma   90.00
#
_symmetry.space_group_name_H-M   'P 1'
#
loop_
_entity.id
_entity.type
_entity.pdbx_description
1 polymer ?
#
loop_
_entity_poly.entity_id
_entity_poly.type
_entity_poly.pdbx_seq_one_letter_code
_entity_poly.pdbx_strand_id
1 'polypeptide(L)'
;MGEVPKMATPRKTAAAKPVADEVDNSENAVLSFTSNPDKAEDRRVLFTIDGDEYSVPAKFGPNVTLKFMNDMRKHGEMPAVLALLEKTLGEAKVEKLLDWDDLTDEVMAQIIDQVLTLVIGDSAGATGK
;
A
#
# COMPACT_ATOMS: atom_id res chain seq x y z
N MET A 1 -30.71 -1.87 54.53
CA MET A 1 -29.66 -1.62 53.53
C MET A 1 -29.43 -2.95 52.82
N GLY A 2 -29.87 -3.06 51.56
CA GLY A 2 -29.86 -4.31 50.80
C GLY A 2 -28.51 -4.58 50.13
N GLU A 3 -28.14 -5.85 50.08
CA GLU A 3 -27.00 -6.38 49.32
C GLU A 3 -27.36 -6.65 47.84
N VAL A 4 -26.28 -6.84 47.06
CA VAL A 4 -26.08 -7.39 45.70
C VAL A 4 -26.01 -6.41 44.50
N PRO A 5 -25.25 -6.69 43.41
CA PRO A 5 -24.11 -7.62 43.23
C PRO A 5 -22.90 -7.05 42.41
N LYS A 6 -21.81 -7.84 42.41
CA LYS A 6 -20.64 -7.79 41.50
C LYS A 6 -21.01 -8.19 40.06
N MET A 7 -20.58 -7.41 39.06
CA MET A 7 -20.44 -7.75 37.63
C MET A 7 -19.39 -6.78 37.03
N ALA A 8 -18.52 -7.09 36.08
CA ALA A 8 -17.98 -8.32 35.51
C ALA A 8 -16.72 -7.90 34.73
N THR A 9 -15.68 -8.74 34.75
CA THR A 9 -14.38 -8.51 34.10
C THR A 9 -14.50 -8.41 32.57
N PRO A 10 -13.86 -7.44 31.88
CA PRO A 10 -13.79 -7.45 30.43
C PRO A 10 -12.96 -8.64 29.95
N ARG A 11 -13.60 -9.49 29.16
CA ARG A 11 -13.06 -10.72 28.58
C ARG A 11 -11.97 -10.35 27.58
N LYS A 12 -10.72 -10.65 27.92
CA LYS A 12 -9.55 -10.55 27.04
C LYS A 12 -9.76 -11.49 25.85
N THR A 13 -10.23 -10.96 24.74
CA THR A 13 -10.30 -11.67 23.46
C THR A 13 -8.87 -11.88 22.97
N ALA A 14 -8.44 -13.14 22.96
CA ALA A 14 -7.21 -13.57 22.34
C ALA A 14 -7.30 -13.27 20.84
N ALA A 15 -6.28 -12.59 20.29
CA ALA A 15 -6.14 -12.37 18.86
C ALA A 15 -6.04 -13.73 18.14
N ALA A 16 -7.06 -14.05 17.35
CA ALA A 16 -7.03 -15.19 16.47
C ALA A 16 -6.01 -14.91 15.36
N LYS A 17 -4.95 -15.72 15.30
CA LYS A 17 -4.07 -15.80 14.13
C LYS A 17 -4.92 -16.22 12.93
N PRO A 18 -4.66 -15.70 11.71
CA PRO A 18 -5.33 -16.21 10.52
C PRO A 18 -4.95 -17.69 10.36
N VAL A 19 -5.96 -18.56 10.41
CA VAL A 19 -5.83 -19.98 10.05
C VAL A 19 -6.17 -20.04 8.57
N ALA A 20 -5.22 -20.49 7.75
CA ALA A 20 -5.50 -20.85 6.38
C ALA A 20 -6.37 -22.12 6.41
N ASP A 21 -7.61 -22.01 5.97
CA ASP A 21 -8.48 -23.17 5.79
C ASP A 21 -8.04 -23.96 4.54
N GLU A 22 -8.23 -25.27 4.64
CA GLU A 22 -7.68 -26.33 3.78
C GLU A 22 -8.01 -26.12 2.29
N VAL A 23 -7.03 -26.39 1.43
CA VAL A 23 -7.15 -26.29 -0.03
C VAL A 23 -7.91 -27.51 -0.56
N ASP A 24 -9.19 -27.34 -0.91
CA ASP A 24 -9.96 -28.32 -1.67
C ASP A 24 -9.47 -28.36 -3.14
N ASN A 25 -8.81 -29.46 -3.51
CA ASN A 25 -8.31 -29.74 -4.86
C ASN A 25 -9.46 -30.24 -5.76
N SER A 26 -10.46 -29.40 -6.01
CA SER A 26 -11.43 -29.61 -7.09
C SER A 26 -11.14 -28.67 -8.26
N GLU A 27 -11.17 -29.18 -9.49
CA GLU A 27 -10.74 -28.51 -10.74
C GLU A 27 -11.61 -27.29 -11.16
N ASN A 28 -12.34 -26.68 -10.24
CA ASN A 28 -13.03 -25.39 -10.39
C ASN A 28 -13.24 -24.72 -9.02
N ALA A 29 -12.24 -24.78 -8.13
CA ALA A 29 -12.32 -24.13 -6.82
C ALA A 29 -12.43 -22.60 -6.98
N VAL A 30 -13.60 -22.05 -6.63
CA VAL A 30 -13.82 -20.60 -6.55
C VAL A 30 -12.95 -20.06 -5.41
N LEU A 31 -11.91 -19.30 -5.76
CA LEU A 31 -11.04 -18.66 -4.78
C LEU A 31 -11.80 -17.52 -4.10
N SER A 32 -12.08 -17.67 -2.79
CA SER A 32 -12.70 -16.63 -1.96
C SER A 32 -11.63 -15.93 -1.12
N PHE A 33 -11.62 -14.60 -1.15
CA PHE A 33 -10.66 -13.78 -0.40
C PHE A 33 -11.41 -12.75 0.44
N THR A 34 -10.99 -12.58 1.70
CA THR A 34 -11.50 -11.50 2.58
C THR A 34 -10.46 -10.39 2.64
N SER A 35 -10.88 -9.14 2.40
CA SER A 35 -10.01 -7.97 2.53
C SER A 35 -9.81 -7.61 4.00
N ASN A 36 -8.58 -7.25 4.37
CA ASN A 36 -8.28 -6.69 5.69
C ASN A 36 -7.75 -5.25 5.52
N PRO A 37 -8.57 -4.23 5.82
CA PRO A 37 -8.19 -2.83 5.62
C PRO A 37 -7.18 -2.31 6.66
N ASP A 38 -7.00 -2.98 7.80
CA ASP A 38 -6.17 -2.51 8.94
C ASP A 38 -4.73 -3.08 8.94
N LYS A 39 -4.25 -3.58 7.80
CA LYS A 39 -2.89 -4.10 7.73
C LYS A 39 -1.92 -2.93 7.84
N ALA A 40 -1.15 -2.88 8.93
CA ALA A 40 -0.09 -1.89 9.10
C ALA A 40 0.90 -2.00 7.93
N GLU A 41 0.95 -0.96 7.10
CA GLU A 41 1.86 -0.86 5.97
C GLU A 41 3.16 -0.21 6.43
N ASP A 42 4.28 -0.91 6.21
CA ASP A 42 5.61 -0.32 6.31
C ASP A 42 5.74 0.77 5.24
N ARG A 43 6.07 2.00 5.62
CA ARG A 43 6.14 3.16 4.72
C ARG A 43 7.57 3.64 4.60
N ARG A 44 7.99 3.93 3.37
CA ARG A 44 9.29 4.49 3.02
C ARG A 44 9.12 5.94 2.55
N VAL A 45 9.95 6.85 3.07
CA VAL A 45 10.02 8.24 2.58
C VAL A 45 10.64 8.25 1.17
N LEU A 46 9.96 8.88 0.22
CA LEU A 46 10.45 9.13 -1.13
C LEU A 46 11.25 10.44 -1.20
N PHE A 47 10.66 11.50 -0.66
CA PHE A 47 11.25 12.84 -0.64
C PHE A 47 10.66 13.69 0.49
N THR A 48 11.25 14.86 0.69
CA THR A 48 10.80 15.86 1.66
C THR A 48 10.72 17.23 0.99
N ILE A 49 9.64 17.97 1.24
CA ILE A 49 9.47 19.37 0.79
C ILE A 49 9.23 20.20 2.06
N ASP A 50 10.06 21.22 2.31
CA ASP A 50 9.95 22.12 3.48
C ASP A 50 9.84 21.41 4.85
N GLY A 51 10.42 20.22 4.96
CA GLY A 51 10.35 19.39 6.18
C GLY A 51 9.12 18.48 6.28
N ASP A 52 8.19 18.53 5.31
CA ASP A 52 7.11 17.56 5.19
C ASP A 52 7.60 16.27 4.51
N GLU A 53 7.33 15.13 5.15
CA GLU A 53 7.69 13.81 4.59
C GLU A 53 6.61 13.26 3.65
N TYR A 54 7.05 12.87 2.46
CA TYR A 54 6.23 12.21 1.45
C TYR A 54 6.64 10.75 1.40
N SER A 55 5.86 9.90 2.06
CA SER A 55 6.13 8.47 2.17
C SER A 55 5.08 7.63 1.45
N VAL A 56 5.52 6.53 0.85
CA VAL A 56 4.67 5.54 0.19
C VAL A 56 4.86 4.17 0.84
N PRO A 57 3.97 3.20 0.61
CA PRO A 57 4.19 1.82 1.05
C PRO A 57 5.55 1.30 0.54
N ALA A 58 6.33 0.71 1.44
CA ALA A 58 7.62 0.11 1.11
C ALA A 58 7.46 -1.11 0.19
N LYS A 59 6.28 -1.74 0.20
CA LYS A 59 5.91 -2.84 -0.69
C LYS A 59 4.50 -2.65 -1.22
N PHE A 60 4.38 -2.62 -2.54
CA PHE A 60 3.09 -2.58 -3.20
C PHE A 60 2.48 -3.98 -3.29
N GLY A 61 1.19 -4.10 -2.98
CA GLY A 61 0.46 -5.33 -3.19
C GLY A 61 0.35 -5.68 -4.68
N PRO A 62 0.27 -6.97 -5.06
CA PRO A 62 0.14 -7.38 -6.47
C PRO A 62 -1.04 -6.74 -7.20
N ASN A 63 -2.13 -6.46 -6.49
CA ASN A 63 -3.29 -5.74 -7.02
C ASN A 63 -2.95 -4.30 -7.44
N VAL A 64 -2.05 -3.63 -6.72
CA VAL A 64 -1.59 -2.28 -7.05
C VAL A 64 -0.67 -2.32 -8.27
N THR A 65 0.28 -3.25 -8.31
CA THR A 65 1.17 -3.45 -9.47
C THR A 65 0.39 -3.77 -10.74
N LEU A 66 -0.59 -4.68 -10.68
CA LEU A 66 -1.44 -5.01 -11.83
C LEU A 66 -2.29 -3.83 -12.29
N LYS A 67 -2.83 -3.04 -11.34
CA LYS A 67 -3.56 -1.81 -11.68
C LYS A 67 -2.64 -0.83 -12.40
N PHE A 68 -1.44 -0.59 -11.87
CA PHE A 68 -0.43 0.27 -12.47
C PHE A 68 -0.08 -0.18 -13.90
N MET A 69 0.17 -1.48 -14.12
CA MET A 69 0.42 -2.03 -15.47
C MET A 69 -0.77 -1.83 -16.42
N ASN A 70 -2.00 -2.00 -15.94
CA ASN A 70 -3.18 -1.72 -16.76
C ASN A 70 -3.29 -0.23 -17.11
N ASP A 71 -2.96 0.67 -16.18
CA ASP A 71 -3.05 2.11 -16.40
C ASP A 71 -1.93 2.57 -17.36
N MET A 72 -0.71 2.04 -17.22
CA MET A 72 0.39 2.24 -18.18
C MET A 72 -0.04 1.83 -19.60
N ARG A 73 -0.69 0.68 -19.74
CA ARG A 73 -1.17 0.18 -21.04
C ARG A 73 -2.23 1.11 -21.67
N LYS A 74 -3.07 1.75 -20.87
CA LYS A 74 -4.20 2.57 -21.35
C LYS A 74 -3.81 4.02 -21.63
N HIS A 75 -2.97 4.60 -20.80
CA HIS A 75 -2.73 6.04 -20.75
C HIS A 75 -1.26 6.42 -20.94
N GLY A 76 -0.36 5.44 -20.97
CA GLY A 76 1.08 5.67 -20.96
C GLY A 76 1.65 5.74 -19.54
N GLU A 77 2.98 5.83 -19.46
CA GLU A 77 3.73 5.75 -18.21
C GLU A 77 3.45 6.92 -17.27
N MET A 78 3.61 8.16 -17.74
CA MET A 78 3.48 9.36 -16.90
C MET A 78 2.11 9.48 -16.22
N PRO A 79 0.96 9.32 -16.92
CA PRO A 79 -0.35 9.36 -16.25
C PRO A 79 -0.56 8.21 -15.26
N ALA A 80 0.02 7.04 -15.52
CA ALA A 80 -0.08 5.90 -14.62
C ALA A 80 0.74 6.12 -13.34
N VAL A 81 1.92 6.74 -13.44
CA VAL A 81 2.76 7.06 -12.28
C VAL A 81 2.10 8.15 -11.43
N LEU A 82 1.53 9.18 -12.06
CA LEU A 82 0.78 10.21 -11.35
C LEU A 82 -0.41 9.63 -10.60
N ALA A 83 -1.22 8.78 -11.25
CA ALA A 83 -2.35 8.11 -10.62
C ALA A 83 -1.93 7.20 -9.45
N LEU A 84 -0.74 6.59 -9.54
CA LEU A 84 -0.19 5.81 -8.44
C LEU A 84 0.28 6.70 -7.28
N LEU A 85 0.93 7.83 -7.57
CA LEU A 85 1.35 8.80 -6.56
C LEU A 85 0.13 9.36 -5.81
N GLU A 86 -0.91 9.76 -6.51
CA GLU A 86 -2.17 10.25 -5.91
C GLU A 86 -2.79 9.21 -4.99
N LYS A 87 -2.82 7.95 -5.42
CA LYS A 87 -3.36 6.85 -4.63
C LYS A 87 -2.57 6.59 -3.34
N THR A 88 -1.27 6.89 -3.32
CA THR A 88 -0.35 6.44 -2.25
C THR A 88 0.06 7.54 -1.29
N LEU A 89 0.31 8.74 -1.84
CA LEU A 89 0.59 9.97 -1.10
C LEU A 89 -0.70 10.68 -0.70
N GLY A 90 -1.78 10.51 -1.47
CA GLY A 90 -3.00 11.30 -1.37
C GLY A 90 -2.96 12.52 -2.30
N GLU A 91 -4.13 12.91 -2.79
CA GLU A 91 -4.33 14.02 -3.73
C GLU A 91 -3.66 15.32 -3.26
N ALA A 92 -3.93 15.75 -2.02
CA ALA A 92 -3.35 16.99 -1.45
C ALA A 92 -1.81 17.01 -1.43
N LYS A 93 -1.16 15.85 -1.24
CA LYS A 93 0.30 15.77 -1.26
C LYS A 93 0.85 15.82 -2.69
N VAL A 94 0.12 15.26 -3.65
CA VAL A 94 0.48 15.36 -5.06
C VAL A 94 0.28 16.79 -5.56
N GLU A 95 -0.83 17.45 -5.21
CA GLU A 95 -1.03 18.87 -5.53
C GLU A 95 0.12 19.73 -5.01
N LYS A 96 0.54 19.53 -3.76
CA LYS A 96 1.67 20.26 -3.19
C LYS A 96 3.00 20.00 -3.93
N LEU A 97 3.19 18.80 -4.48
CA LEU A 97 4.33 18.50 -5.37
C LEU A 97 4.18 19.24 -6.70
N LEU A 98 2.99 19.24 -7.31
CA LEU A 98 2.73 19.89 -8.60
C LEU A 98 2.82 21.42 -8.54
N ASP A 99 2.47 22.01 -7.40
CA ASP A 99 2.56 23.44 -7.13
C ASP A 99 3.96 23.87 -6.65
N TRP A 100 4.91 22.94 -6.53
CA TRP A 100 6.24 23.25 -6.06
C TRP A 100 7.10 23.84 -7.19
N ASP A 101 7.43 25.14 -7.06
CA ASP A 101 8.15 25.91 -8.09
C ASP A 101 9.54 25.34 -8.46
N ASP A 102 10.20 24.62 -7.54
CA ASP A 102 11.52 24.03 -7.77
C ASP A 102 11.45 22.60 -8.34
N LEU A 103 10.26 22.13 -8.74
CA LEU A 103 10.09 20.82 -9.37
C LEU A 103 10.68 20.83 -10.79
N THR A 104 11.93 20.36 -10.91
CA THR A 104 12.59 20.19 -12.21
C THR A 104 12.29 18.82 -12.84
N ASP A 105 12.50 18.72 -14.15
CA ASP A 105 12.41 17.44 -14.89
C ASP A 105 13.31 16.36 -14.28
N GLU A 106 14.49 16.74 -13.79
CA GLU A 106 15.44 15.82 -13.15
C GLU A 106 14.89 15.29 -11.81
N VAL A 107 14.31 16.16 -10.99
CA VAL A 107 13.69 15.76 -9.72
C VAL A 107 12.46 14.89 -9.97
N MET A 108 11.65 15.25 -10.96
CA MET A 108 10.50 14.45 -11.37
C MET A 108 10.93 13.06 -11.84
N ALA A 109 11.97 12.96 -12.67
CA ALA A 109 12.53 11.69 -13.11
C ALA A 109 13.02 10.82 -11.93
N GLN A 110 13.68 11.43 -10.92
CA GLN A 110 14.12 10.71 -9.72
C GLN A 110 12.95 10.16 -8.89
N ILE A 111 11.88 10.96 -8.71
CA ILE A 111 10.69 10.53 -7.98
C ILE A 111 10.03 9.35 -8.71
N ILE A 112 9.90 9.46 -10.03
CA ILE A 112 9.32 8.41 -10.87
C ILE A 112 10.14 7.11 -10.76
N ASP A 113 11.46 7.18 -10.92
CA ASP A 113 12.35 6.01 -10.85
C ASP A 113 12.27 5.29 -9.50
N GLN A 114 12.23 6.04 -8.39
CA GLN A 114 12.05 5.47 -7.06
C GLN A 114 10.71 4.72 -6.94
N VAL A 115 9.62 5.32 -7.44
CA VAL A 115 8.28 4.72 -7.37
C VAL A 115 8.20 3.48 -8.24
N LEU A 116 8.71 3.53 -9.48
CA LEU A 116 8.74 2.39 -10.40
C LEU A 116 9.54 1.22 -9.82
N THR A 117 10.68 1.51 -9.18
CA THR A 117 11.50 0.52 -8.49
C THR A 117 10.72 -0.19 -7.38
N LEU A 118 9.90 0.52 -6.63
CA LEU A 118 9.08 -0.08 -5.55
C LEU A 118 7.93 -0.93 -6.10
N VAL A 119 7.35 -0.56 -7.24
CA VAL A 119 6.15 -1.20 -7.81
C VAL A 119 6.49 -2.42 -8.66
N ILE A 120 7.56 -2.33 -9.46
CA ILE A 120 7.99 -3.34 -10.43
C ILE A 120 9.29 -4.02 -9.96
N GLY A 121 10.22 -3.24 -9.38
CA GLY A 121 11.59 -3.66 -9.07
C GLY A 121 11.77 -4.54 -7.83
N ASP A 122 10.84 -4.55 -6.87
CA ASP A 122 10.90 -5.47 -5.71
C ASP A 122 10.61 -6.94 -6.08
N SER A 123 10.37 -7.22 -7.38
CA SER A 123 10.26 -8.58 -7.93
C SER A 123 11.60 -9.34 -7.98
N ALA A 124 12.74 -8.65 -7.81
CA ALA A 124 14.07 -9.23 -7.96
C ALA A 124 14.75 -9.66 -6.64
N GLY A 125 14.04 -9.66 -5.52
CA GLY A 125 14.57 -10.00 -4.19
C GLY A 125 14.15 -11.37 -3.62
N ALA A 126 13.46 -12.20 -4.39
CA ALA A 126 12.93 -13.50 -3.94
C ALA A 126 13.62 -14.73 -4.59
N THR A 127 14.89 -14.61 -4.96
CA THR A 127 15.76 -15.78 -5.19
C THR A 127 16.73 -15.88 -4.02
N GLY A 128 16.42 -16.84 -3.16
CA GLY A 128 17.12 -17.11 -1.93
C GLY A 128 18.60 -17.43 -2.13
N LYS A 129 19.35 -17.06 -1.10
CA LYS A 129 20.67 -17.60 -0.79
C LYS A 129 20.52 -18.98 -0.14
#